data_AF-A0ABD0PR01-F1
#
_entry.id   AF-A0ABD0PR01-F1
#
_cell.length_a   1.000
_cell.length_b   1.000
_cell.length_c   1.000
_cell.angle_alpha   90.00
_cell.angle_beta   90.00
_cell.angle_gamma   90.00
#
_symmetry.space_group_name_H-M   'P 1'
#
loop_
_entity.id
_entity.type
_entity.pdbx_description
1 polymer ?
#
loop_
_entity_poly.entity_id
_entity_poly.type
_entity_poly.pdbx_seq_one_letter_code
_entity_poly.pdbx_strand_id
1 'polypeptide(L)' 'EDMYAQDSIELLTSSGIQFKKHEEEGIETLYFAELLMTSGVVLCEGVKWLSFH' A
#
# COMPACT_ATOMS: atom_id res chain seq x y z
N GLU A 1 15.16 -7.38 -16.48
CA GLU A 1 14.39 -8.04 -15.40
C GLU A 1 13.25 -7.10 -15.07
N ASP A 2 12.02 -7.53 -15.32
CA ASP A 2 10.87 -6.63 -15.29
C ASP A 2 10.52 -6.27 -13.85
N MET A 3 10.46 -4.96 -13.59
CA MET A 3 10.26 -4.34 -12.28
C MET A 3 8.87 -4.63 -11.67
N TYR A 4 7.98 -5.25 -12.46
CA TYR A 4 6.61 -5.64 -12.13
C TYR A 4 6.18 -6.83 -12.99
N ALA A 5 5.18 -7.59 -12.53
CA ALA A 5 4.54 -8.62 -13.34
C ALA A 5 3.45 -7.99 -14.23
N GLN A 6 3.56 -8.16 -15.55
CA GLN A 6 2.65 -7.56 -16.53
C GLN A 6 1.18 -7.95 -16.28
N ASP A 7 0.90 -9.24 -16.03
CA ASP A 7 -0.45 -9.73 -15.72
C ASP A 7 -1.04 -9.04 -14.47
N SER A 8 -0.20 -8.64 -13.52
CA SER A 8 -0.65 -7.91 -12.32
C SER A 8 -1.01 -6.46 -12.64
N ILE A 9 -0.31 -5.80 -13.57
CA ILE A 9 -0.67 -4.43 -14.01
C ILE A 9 -2.02 -4.44 -14.70
N GLU A 10 -2.30 -5.43 -15.54
CA GLU A 10 -3.58 -5.57 -16.23
C GLU A 10 -4.72 -5.87 -15.26
N LEU A 11 -4.48 -6.76 -14.28
CA LEU A 11 -5.45 -7.06 -13.22
C LEU A 11 -5.77 -5.83 -12.37
N LEU A 12 -4.75 -5.07 -11.95
CA LEU A 12 -4.95 -3.87 -11.13
C LEU A 12 -5.66 -2.77 -11.92
N THR A 13 -5.31 -2.58 -13.20
CA THR A 13 -5.98 -1.62 -14.09
C THR A 13 -7.45 -1.97 -14.26
N SER A 14 -7.76 -3.24 -14.55
CA SER A 14 -9.16 -3.70 -14.71
C SER A 14 -9.96 -3.66 -13.39
N SER A 15 -9.27 -3.75 -12.25
CA SER A 15 -9.86 -3.55 -10.91
C SER A 15 -10.07 -2.08 -10.54
N GLY A 16 -9.66 -1.13 -11.39
CA GLY A 16 -9.91 0.31 -11.23
C GLY A 16 -8.76 1.12 -10.62
N ILE A 17 -7.56 0.55 -10.47
CA ILE A 17 -6.39 1.30 -10.00
C ILE A 17 -5.99 2.37 -11.02
N GLN A 18 -5.76 3.60 -10.52
CA GLN A 18 -5.41 4.76 -11.34
C GLN A 18 -3.90 5.02 -11.28
N PHE A 19 -3.10 4.28 -12.04
CA PHE A 19 -1.62 4.37 -11.97
C PHE A 19 -1.07 5.79 -12.16
N LYS A 20 -1.65 6.57 -13.08
CA LYS A 20 -1.25 7.98 -13.26
C LYS A 20 -1.42 8.82 -11.98
N LYS A 21 -2.51 8.59 -11.24
CA LYS A 21 -2.74 9.28 -9.96
C LYS A 21 -1.76 8.80 -8.88
N HIS A 22 -1.42 7.52 -8.86
CA HIS A 22 -0.38 7.02 -7.95
C HIS A 22 1.00 7.61 -8.26
N GLU A 23 1.30 7.90 -9.54
CA GLU A 23 2.54 8.56 -9.95
C GLU A 23 2.57 10.04 -9.55
N GLU A 24 1.46 10.77 -9.74
CA GLU A 24 1.38 12.22 -9.49
C GLU A 24 1.09 12.58 -8.02
N GLU A 25 0.29 11.77 -7.32
CA GLU A 25 -0.25 12.04 -5.99
C GLU A 25 -0.02 10.89 -5.00
N GLY A 26 0.89 9.96 -5.30
CA GLY A 26 1.21 8.81 -4.45
C GLY A 26 1.70 9.23 -3.07
N ILE A 27 1.30 8.48 -2.04
CA ILE A 27 1.79 8.68 -0.68
C ILE A 27 3.24 8.20 -0.59
N GLU A 28 4.12 9.04 -0.06
CA GLU A 28 5.51 8.66 0.24
C GLU A 28 5.53 7.62 1.37
N THR A 29 6.16 6.47 1.13
CA THR A 29 6.00 5.28 1.97
C THR A 29 6.71 5.41 3.30
N LEU A 30 7.85 6.11 3.35
CA LEU A 30 8.59 6.34 4.60
C LEU A 30 7.84 7.32 5.51
N TYR A 31 7.24 8.36 4.95
CA TYR A 31 6.40 9.30 5.69
C TYR A 31 5.14 8.62 6.23
N PHE A 32 4.48 7.78 5.44
CA PHE A 32 3.38 6.94 5.94
C PHE A 32 3.84 6.03 7.08
N ALA A 33 5.01 5.41 6.96
CA ALA A 33 5.55 4.54 8.00
C ALA A 33 5.86 5.31 9.30
N GLU A 34 6.41 6.54 9.21
CA GLU A 34 6.65 7.42 10.35
C GLU A 34 5.35 7.70 11.13
N LEU A 35 4.29 8.06 10.41
CA LEU A 35 2.97 8.27 11.00
C LEU A 35 2.40 6.98 11.60
N LEU A 36 2.52 5.86 10.88
CA LEU A 36 2.05 4.57 11.36
C LEU A 36 2.76 4.16 12.66
N MET A 37 4.07 4.39 12.79
CA MET A 37 4.85 4.00 13.97
C MET A 37 4.40 4.68 15.25
N THR A 38 3.91 5.92 15.14
CA THR A 38 3.49 6.71 16.31
C THR A 38 1.97 6.73 16.48
N SER A 39 1.20 6.13 15.57
CA SER A 39 -0.27 6.14 15.57
C SER A 39 -0.93 5.29 16.67
N GLY A 40 -0.18 4.39 17.32
CA GLY A 40 -0.71 3.38 18.23
C GLY A 40 -1.35 2.16 17.53
N VAL A 41 -1.39 2.13 16.19
CA VAL A 41 -1.92 1.01 15.40
C VAL A 41 -0.94 -0.17 15.37
N VAL A 42 0.36 0.10 15.45
CA VAL A 42 1.41 -0.92 15.56
C VAL A 42 2.15 -0.78 16.89
N LEU A 43 2.88 -1.83 17.29
CA LEU A 43 3.75 -1.84 18.48
C LEU A 43 3.04 -1.50 19.82
N CYS A 44 1.71 -1.49 19.84
CA CYS A 44 0.91 -1.27 21.04
C CYS A 44 0.11 -2.53 21.39
N GLU A 45 0.10 -2.88 22.68
CA GLU A 45 -0.71 -3.97 23.20
C GLU A 45 -2.21 -3.67 23.06
N GLY A 46 -3.02 -4.73 22.87
CA GLY A 46 -4.48 -4.61 22.76
C GLY A 46 -5.00 -4.44 21.32
N VAL A 47 -4.14 -4.16 20.35
CA VAL A 47 -4.52 -4.16 18.92
C VAL A 47 -4.61 -5.58 18.39
N LYS A 48 -5.68 -5.89 17.63
CA LYS A 48 -5.88 -7.18 16.95
C LYS A 48 -6.00 -6.96 15.45
N TRP A 49 -5.08 -7.54 14.68
CA TRP A 49 -5.09 -7.50 13.22
C TRP A 49 -5.81 -8.72 12.65
N LEU A 50 -6.71 -8.50 11.68
CA LEU A 50 -7.39 -9.55 10.93
C LEU A 50 -6.90 -9.53 9.48
N SER A 51 -6.62 -10.70 8.90
CA SER A 51 -6.14 -10.82 7.52
C SER A 51 -6.77 -12.01 6.79
N PHE A 52 -6.65 -12.01 5.46
CA PHE A 52 -7.07 -13.09 4.56
C PHE A 52 -6.01 -13.23 3.44
N HIS A 53 -5.84 -14.43 2.89
CA HIS A 53 -4.87 -14.71 1.83
C HIS A 53 -5.42 -14.34 0.45
#